data_AF-A0A2H1W4M7-F1
#
_entry.id   AF-A0A2H1W4M7-F1
#
_cell.length_a   1.000
_cell.length_b   1.000
_cell.length_c   1.000
_cell.angle_alpha   90.00
_cell.angle_beta   90.00
_cell.angle_gamma   90.00
#
_symmetry.space_group_name_H-M   'P 1'
#
loop_
_entity.id
_entity.type
_entity.pdbx_description
1 polymer ?
#
loop_
_entity_poly.entity_id
_entity_poly.type
_entity_poly.pdbx_seq_one_letter_code
_entity_poly.pdbx_strand_id
1 'polypeptide(L)'
;MVYQLLRQGRLYFNGGGWSMTDEATTSYHAIIDHFTYSLRKINATFLECGRPLVTWQADVFGHTREFASLMAQMGFDAHFISPISYDDELARMRSKSLEFVWRGSDDLGPSTDIYTHKLFDGFWAPPGFCFGQFCHDPLIITSDKTFANVEERTGSSGDLRDQ
;
A
#
# COMPACT_ATOMS: atom_id res chain seq x y z
N MET A 1 -5.55 -15.87 -19.50
CA MET A 1 -4.35 -15.83 -18.64
C MET A 1 -4.52 -14.85 -17.47
N VAL A 2 -4.70 -13.54 -17.69
CA VAL A 2 -4.84 -12.54 -16.58
C VAL A 2 -6.02 -12.83 -15.64
N TYR A 3 -7.20 -13.14 -16.18
CA TYR A 3 -8.38 -13.51 -15.38
C TYR A 3 -8.15 -14.70 -14.44
N GLN A 4 -7.36 -15.69 -14.86
CA GLN A 4 -7.08 -16.85 -14.01
C GLN A 4 -6.20 -16.45 -12.82
N LEU A 5 -5.23 -15.55 -13.02
CA LEU A 5 -4.40 -15.04 -11.93
C LEU A 5 -5.23 -14.24 -10.91
N LEU A 6 -6.16 -13.40 -11.38
CA LEU A 6 -7.09 -12.67 -10.52
C LEU A 6 -7.99 -13.63 -9.73
N ARG A 7 -8.61 -14.61 -10.39
CA ARG A 7 -9.46 -15.61 -9.72
C ARG A 7 -8.73 -16.48 -8.71
N GLN A 8 -7.43 -16.72 -8.93
CA GLN A 8 -6.58 -17.49 -8.02
C GLN A 8 -5.96 -16.62 -6.92
N GLY A 9 -6.18 -15.30 -6.92
CA GLY A 9 -5.54 -14.40 -5.97
C GLY A 9 -4.01 -14.34 -6.12
N ARG A 10 -3.50 -14.51 -7.35
CA ARG A 10 -2.07 -14.35 -7.67
C ARG A 10 -1.74 -12.97 -8.22
N LEU A 11 -2.76 -12.23 -8.63
CA LEU A 11 -2.70 -10.85 -9.09
C LEU A 11 -3.82 -10.10 -8.38
N TYR A 12 -3.53 -8.88 -7.93
CA TYR A 12 -4.49 -7.98 -7.30
C TYR A 12 -4.33 -6.57 -7.87
N PHE A 13 -5.43 -5.83 -7.93
CA PHE A 13 -5.40 -4.40 -8.20
C PHE A 13 -5.44 -3.65 -6.86
N ASN A 14 -4.49 -2.77 -6.63
CA ASN A 14 -4.43 -1.89 -5.46
C ASN A 14 -4.58 -0.42 -5.91
N GLY A 15 -5.00 0.45 -5.01
CA GLY A 15 -5.24 1.86 -5.32
C GLY A 15 -6.62 2.08 -5.93
N GLY A 16 -6.86 1.57 -7.14
CA GLY A 16 -8.16 1.65 -7.82
C GLY A 16 -8.45 2.96 -8.58
N GLY A 17 -7.64 4.00 -8.38
CA GLY A 17 -7.64 5.20 -9.21
C GLY A 17 -7.07 4.94 -10.61
N TRP A 18 -7.20 5.92 -11.51
CA TRP A 18 -6.48 5.89 -12.80
C TRP A 18 -4.98 6.10 -12.62
N SER A 19 -4.60 6.80 -11.55
CA SER A 19 -3.25 7.09 -11.09
C SER A 19 -3.21 7.02 -9.55
N MET A 20 -2.03 7.18 -8.97
CA MET A 20 -1.91 7.64 -7.57
C MET A 20 -2.08 9.16 -7.60
N THR A 21 -3.14 9.68 -6.97
CA THR A 21 -3.51 11.10 -7.04
C THR A 21 -2.91 11.85 -5.86
N ASP A 22 -2.35 13.04 -6.13
CA ASP A 22 -1.95 13.97 -5.08
C ASP A 22 -3.14 14.32 -4.18
N GLU A 23 -2.91 14.53 -2.89
CA GLU A 23 -3.98 14.85 -1.94
C GLU A 23 -4.04 16.34 -1.57
N ALA A 24 -2.99 17.11 -1.84
CA ALA A 24 -2.92 18.52 -1.43
C ALA A 24 -3.54 19.50 -2.44
N THR A 25 -3.33 19.27 -3.73
CA THR A 25 -3.67 20.23 -4.80
C THR A 25 -4.85 19.79 -5.67
N THR A 26 -5.46 18.66 -5.35
CA THR A 26 -6.53 18.06 -6.15
C THR A 26 -7.90 18.39 -5.58
N SER A 27 -8.87 18.60 -6.47
CA SER A 27 -10.26 18.76 -6.07
C SER A 27 -10.89 17.38 -5.85
N TYR A 28 -11.73 17.25 -4.81
CA TYR A 28 -12.50 16.03 -4.55
C TYR A 28 -13.28 15.54 -5.77
N HIS A 29 -13.77 16.47 -6.61
CA HIS A 29 -14.51 16.11 -7.82
C HIS A 29 -13.62 15.38 -8.84
N ALA A 30 -12.37 15.85 -9.02
CA ALA A 30 -11.40 15.19 -9.90
C ALA A 30 -10.97 13.82 -9.36
N ILE A 31 -10.86 13.68 -8.04
CA ILE A 31 -10.63 12.39 -7.38
C ILE A 31 -11.80 11.44 -7.69
N ILE A 32 -13.05 11.86 -7.50
CA ILE A 32 -14.21 11.00 -7.78
C ILE A 32 -14.25 10.59 -9.26
N ASP A 33 -14.00 11.53 -10.18
CA ASP A 33 -14.04 11.27 -11.62
C ASP A 33 -13.02 10.22 -12.07
N HIS A 34 -11.75 10.36 -11.66
CA HIS A 34 -10.71 9.44 -12.12
C HIS A 34 -10.85 8.04 -11.49
N PHE A 35 -11.37 7.96 -10.24
CA PHE A 35 -11.67 6.70 -9.57
C PHE A 35 -12.85 6.01 -10.25
N THR A 36 -13.93 6.76 -10.49
CA THR A 36 -15.12 6.24 -11.18
C THR A 36 -14.76 5.70 -12.56
N TYR A 37 -13.94 6.42 -13.32
CA TYR A 37 -13.48 5.98 -14.63
C TYR A 37 -12.69 4.66 -14.56
N SER A 38 -11.68 4.60 -13.67
CA SER A 38 -10.81 3.43 -13.52
C SER A 38 -11.57 2.22 -12.99
N LEU A 39 -12.33 2.37 -11.90
CA LEU A 39 -13.13 1.29 -11.29
C LEU A 39 -14.18 0.75 -12.27
N ARG A 40 -14.81 1.61 -13.07
CA ARG A 40 -15.74 1.16 -14.12
C ARG A 40 -15.04 0.32 -15.18
N LYS A 41 -13.83 0.70 -15.60
CA LYS A 41 -13.04 -0.06 -16.58
C LYS A 41 -12.58 -1.41 -16.03
N ILE A 42 -12.11 -1.42 -14.78
CA ILE A 42 -11.73 -2.64 -14.07
C ILE A 42 -12.94 -3.57 -13.96
N ASN A 43 -14.10 -3.07 -13.52
CA ASN A 43 -15.30 -3.89 -13.40
C ASN A 43 -15.79 -4.42 -14.75
N ALA A 44 -15.86 -3.57 -15.79
CA ALA A 44 -16.28 -3.99 -17.13
C ALA A 44 -15.36 -5.06 -17.74
N THR A 45 -14.07 -5.05 -17.36
CA THR A 45 -13.10 -6.04 -17.83
C THR A 45 -13.12 -7.27 -16.91
N PHE A 46 -12.75 -7.12 -15.65
CA PHE A 46 -12.42 -8.20 -14.73
C PHE A 46 -13.56 -8.61 -13.79
N LEU A 47 -14.72 -7.94 -13.88
CA LEU A 47 -15.88 -8.14 -12.99
C LEU A 47 -15.46 -8.01 -11.51
N GLU A 48 -16.17 -8.70 -10.64
CA GLU A 48 -15.93 -8.70 -9.19
C GLU A 48 -14.50 -9.13 -8.82
N CYS A 49 -13.89 -10.05 -9.57
CA CYS A 49 -12.53 -10.53 -9.30
C CYS A 49 -11.45 -9.45 -9.49
N GLY A 50 -11.78 -8.36 -10.19
CA GLY A 50 -10.87 -7.23 -10.35
C GLY A 50 -11.05 -6.13 -9.31
N ARG A 51 -12.06 -6.21 -8.42
CA ARG A 51 -12.38 -5.12 -7.49
C ARG A 51 -11.19 -4.87 -6.54
N PRO A 52 -10.59 -3.67 -6.55
CA PRO A 52 -9.59 -3.31 -5.56
C PRO A 52 -10.19 -3.30 -4.16
N LEU A 53 -9.47 -3.86 -3.19
CA LEU A 53 -9.91 -3.91 -1.78
C LEU A 53 -9.27 -2.82 -0.93
N VAL A 54 -8.05 -2.42 -1.32
CA VAL A 54 -7.23 -1.48 -0.55
C VAL A 54 -6.73 -0.38 -1.46
N THR A 55 -6.58 0.79 -0.86
CA THR A 55 -5.97 1.95 -1.51
C THR A 55 -4.50 2.03 -1.16
N TRP A 56 -3.71 2.63 -2.05
CA TRP A 56 -2.25 2.66 -1.95
C TRP A 56 -1.74 4.06 -2.30
N GLN A 57 -1.45 4.85 -1.27
CA GLN A 57 -0.90 6.21 -1.35
C GLN A 57 0.50 6.22 -0.74
N ALA A 58 1.43 5.56 -1.40
CA ALA A 58 2.78 5.38 -0.87
C ALA A 58 3.77 6.49 -1.25
N ASP A 59 3.41 7.34 -2.21
CA ASP A 59 4.26 8.41 -2.74
C ASP A 59 3.46 9.71 -2.90
N VAL A 60 2.82 10.14 -1.81
CA VAL A 60 2.09 11.41 -1.74
C VAL A 60 2.61 12.27 -0.61
N PHE A 61 2.80 13.56 -0.86
CA PHE A 61 3.39 14.48 0.12
C PHE A 61 2.35 15.02 1.10
N GLY A 62 1.99 14.18 2.07
CA GLY A 62 0.96 14.44 3.06
C GLY A 62 -0.39 13.87 2.64
N HIS A 63 -1.21 13.55 3.64
CA HIS A 63 -2.49 12.87 3.45
C HIS A 63 -3.64 13.71 4.00
N THR A 64 -4.78 13.64 3.35
CA THR A 64 -5.97 14.42 3.68
C THR A 64 -7.07 13.55 4.25
N ARG A 65 -7.75 14.10 5.25
CA ARG A 65 -8.93 13.48 5.85
C ARG A 65 -10.06 13.27 4.83
N GLU A 66 -10.16 14.16 3.85
CA GLU A 66 -11.14 14.07 2.77
C GLU A 66 -10.88 12.85 1.87
N PHE A 67 -9.62 12.56 1.54
CA PHE A 67 -9.29 11.36 0.76
C PHE A 67 -9.69 10.09 1.50
N ALA A 68 -9.35 9.97 2.79
CA ALA A 68 -9.77 8.85 3.64
C ALA A 68 -11.30 8.69 3.67
N SER A 69 -12.04 9.80 3.83
CA SER A 69 -13.50 9.83 3.78
C SER A 69 -14.06 9.30 2.47
N LEU A 70 -13.50 9.74 1.34
CA LEU A 70 -13.92 9.30 0.01
C LEU A 70 -13.64 7.80 -0.20
N MET A 71 -12.48 7.30 0.21
CA MET A 71 -12.13 5.89 0.05
C MET A 71 -13.05 4.98 0.88
N ALA A 72 -13.37 5.38 2.12
CA ALA A 72 -14.35 4.68 2.95
C ALA A 72 -15.73 4.61 2.26
N GLN A 73 -16.20 5.74 1.74
CA GLN A 73 -17.49 5.83 1.04
C GLN A 73 -17.52 5.05 -0.29
N MET A 74 -16.38 4.91 -0.97
CA MET A 74 -16.24 4.06 -2.16
C MET A 74 -16.21 2.56 -1.82
N GLY A 75 -16.17 2.19 -0.54
CA GLY A 75 -16.23 0.80 -0.07
C GLY A 75 -14.87 0.09 -0.05
N PHE A 76 -13.77 0.84 0.10
CA PHE A 76 -12.46 0.25 0.37
C PHE A 76 -12.34 -0.20 1.82
N ASP A 77 -11.67 -1.33 2.04
CA ASP A 77 -11.50 -1.91 3.36
C ASP A 77 -10.32 -1.27 4.13
N ALA A 78 -9.27 -0.87 3.41
CA ALA A 78 -8.06 -0.31 4.00
C ALA A 78 -7.36 0.74 3.13
N HIS A 79 -6.56 1.57 3.80
CA HIS A 79 -5.78 2.65 3.23
C HIS A 79 -4.32 2.56 3.67
N PHE A 80 -3.41 2.36 2.71
CA PHE A 80 -1.98 2.32 2.98
C PHE A 80 -1.35 3.65 2.61
N ILE A 81 -0.60 4.24 3.54
CA ILE A 81 -0.07 5.59 3.41
C ILE A 81 1.44 5.66 3.66
N SER A 82 2.12 6.54 2.90
CA SER A 82 3.49 7.00 3.09
C SER A 82 3.77 8.15 2.11
N PRO A 83 4.69 9.08 2.40
CA PRO A 83 5.27 9.41 3.71
C PRO A 83 4.32 10.22 4.62
N ILE A 84 4.59 10.22 5.92
CA ILE A 84 4.02 11.17 6.89
C ILE A 84 5.12 12.08 7.46
N SER A 85 4.77 13.04 8.32
CA SER A 85 5.78 13.84 9.03
C SER A 85 6.73 12.94 9.82
N TYR A 86 8.03 13.22 9.74
CA TYR A 86 9.08 12.49 10.46
C TYR A 86 8.81 12.38 11.97
N ASP A 87 8.35 13.47 12.60
CA ASP A 87 8.06 13.48 14.03
C ASP A 87 6.87 12.57 14.38
N ASP A 88 5.85 12.53 13.52
CA ASP A 88 4.68 11.66 13.69
C ASP A 88 5.07 10.19 13.48
N GLU A 89 5.90 9.92 12.46
CA GLU A 89 6.45 8.60 12.20
C GLU A 89 7.23 8.05 13.39
N LEU A 90 8.18 8.82 13.93
CA LEU A 90 8.95 8.44 15.11
C LEU A 90 8.06 8.18 16.33
N ALA A 91 7.07 9.04 16.55
CA ALA A 91 6.13 8.87 17.66
C ALA A 91 5.36 7.56 17.52
N ARG A 92 4.80 7.29 16.32
CA ARG A 92 4.00 6.10 16.03
C ARG A 92 4.80 4.81 16.06
N MET A 93 6.05 4.83 15.60
CA MET A 93 6.96 3.68 15.74
C MET A 93 7.17 3.33 17.22
N ARG A 94 7.42 4.33 18.06
CA ARG A 94 7.62 4.14 19.51
C ARG A 94 6.36 3.64 20.22
N SER A 95 5.19 4.16 19.87
CA SER A 95 3.91 3.77 20.47
C SER A 95 3.25 2.57 19.80
N LYS A 96 3.85 1.98 18.76
CA LYS A 96 3.29 0.88 17.96
C LYS A 96 1.91 1.21 17.38
N SER A 97 1.77 2.43 16.86
CA SER A 97 0.50 2.98 16.36
C SER A 97 0.59 3.46 14.89
N LEU A 98 1.34 2.73 14.08
CA LEU A 98 1.36 2.88 12.61
C LEU A 98 0.05 2.39 11.97
N GLU A 99 -0.70 1.56 12.70
CA GLU A 99 -1.99 1.02 12.32
C GLU A 99 -3.08 1.66 13.17
N PHE A 100 -4.10 2.21 12.52
CA PHE A 100 -5.18 2.92 13.21
C PHE A 100 -6.43 2.99 12.34
N VAL A 101 -7.58 3.18 12.98
CA VAL A 101 -8.81 3.53 12.27
C VAL A 101 -8.84 5.04 12.07
N TRP A 102 -8.92 5.49 10.83
CA TRP A 102 -8.97 6.90 10.50
C TRP A 102 -10.40 7.31 10.17
N ARG A 103 -10.96 8.22 10.97
CA ARG A 103 -12.27 8.84 10.70
C ARG A 103 -12.12 9.99 9.70
N GLY A 104 -12.71 9.81 8.52
CA GLY A 104 -12.68 10.79 7.42
C GLY A 104 -13.57 12.03 7.64
N SER A 105 -14.64 11.91 8.42
CA SER A 105 -15.56 13.01 8.68
C SER A 105 -16.22 12.87 10.04
N ASP A 106 -16.23 13.96 10.81
CA ASP A 106 -16.94 14.02 12.09
C ASP A 106 -18.46 14.08 11.88
N ASP A 107 -18.91 14.67 10.77
CA ASP A 107 -20.33 14.83 10.42
C ASP A 107 -20.94 13.52 9.90
N LEU A 108 -20.21 12.78 9.06
CA LEU A 108 -20.65 11.49 8.52
C LEU A 108 -20.37 10.32 9.49
N GLY A 109 -19.53 10.56 10.50
CA GLY A 109 -19.27 9.64 11.59
C GLY A 109 -18.67 8.30 11.12
N PRO A 110 -19.07 7.17 11.73
CA PRO A 110 -18.45 5.86 11.49
C PRO A 110 -18.54 5.34 10.05
N SER A 111 -19.41 5.91 9.22
CA SER A 111 -19.49 5.56 7.78
C SER A 111 -18.24 5.95 7.00
N THR A 112 -17.38 6.78 7.59
CA THR A 112 -16.11 7.23 7.00
C THR A 112 -14.88 6.69 7.74
N ASP A 113 -15.08 5.71 8.63
CA ASP A 113 -13.99 5.05 9.33
C ASP A 113 -13.32 4.04 8.38
N ILE A 114 -12.02 4.21 8.13
CA ILE A 114 -11.22 3.31 7.29
C ILE A 114 -9.97 2.83 8.03
N TYR A 115 -9.65 1.54 7.93
CA TYR A 115 -8.41 1.01 8.46
C TYR A 115 -7.23 1.62 7.71
N THR A 116 -6.32 2.26 8.43
CA THR A 116 -5.16 2.91 7.84
C THR A 116 -3.88 2.28 8.37
N HIS A 117 -2.95 1.98 7.46
CA HIS A 117 -1.63 1.49 7.79
C HIS A 117 -0.57 2.42 7.18
N LYS A 118 0.21 3.07 8.03
CA LYS A 118 1.43 3.77 7.64
C LYS A 118 2.53 2.72 7.44
N LEU A 119 3.09 2.62 6.23
CA LEU A 119 4.15 1.66 5.91
C LEU A 119 5.39 1.86 6.78
N PHE A 120 5.96 0.79 7.33
CA PHE A 120 7.01 0.87 8.35
C PHE A 120 8.22 1.75 7.97
N ASP A 121 8.89 1.44 6.86
CA ASP A 121 10.10 2.12 6.38
C ASP A 121 9.96 2.47 4.89
N GLY A 122 9.04 3.40 4.61
CA GLY A 122 8.64 3.74 3.24
C GLY A 122 8.04 2.56 2.48
N PHE A 123 8.17 2.56 1.16
CA PHE A 123 7.64 1.53 0.26
C PHE A 123 8.73 0.70 -0.42
N TRP A 124 9.94 0.72 0.14
CA TRP A 124 11.11 0.04 -0.39
C TRP A 124 11.28 -1.34 0.23
N ALA A 125 12.11 -2.16 -0.41
CA ALA A 125 12.52 -3.42 0.19
C ALA A 125 13.40 -3.14 1.43
N PRO A 126 13.33 -3.99 2.47
CA PRO A 126 14.26 -3.91 3.59
C PRO A 126 15.72 -3.97 3.11
N PRO A 127 16.67 -3.35 3.83
CA PRO A 127 18.07 -3.37 3.47
C PRO A 127 18.58 -4.80 3.21
N GLY A 128 19.25 -4.98 2.08
CA GLY A 128 19.76 -6.28 1.66
C GLY A 128 18.76 -7.15 0.92
N PHE A 129 17.48 -6.80 0.78
CA PHE A 129 16.45 -7.61 0.12
C PHE A 129 15.93 -7.01 -1.20
N CYS A 130 16.65 -6.08 -1.82
CA CYS A 130 16.29 -5.57 -3.14
C CYS A 130 16.84 -6.44 -4.27
N PHE A 131 15.95 -7.19 -4.94
CA PHE A 131 16.30 -8.04 -6.09
C PHE A 131 15.89 -7.43 -7.44
N GLY A 132 15.69 -6.13 -7.49
CA GLY A 132 15.42 -5.40 -8.73
C GLY A 132 16.65 -5.29 -9.62
N GLN A 133 16.45 -5.01 -10.91
CA GLN A 133 17.53 -4.86 -11.89
C GLN A 133 18.53 -3.75 -11.54
N PHE A 134 18.09 -2.73 -10.81
CA PHE A 134 18.91 -1.59 -10.39
C PHE A 134 19.49 -1.73 -8.97
N CYS A 135 19.36 -2.90 -8.37
CA CYS A 135 19.85 -3.18 -7.03
C CYS A 135 21.13 -4.02 -7.07
N HIS A 136 21.93 -3.88 -6.02
CA HIS A 136 23.23 -4.55 -5.88
C HIS A 136 23.25 -5.55 -4.73
N ASP A 137 22.10 -5.85 -4.14
CA ASP A 137 22.00 -6.81 -3.04
C ASP A 137 22.28 -8.23 -3.56
N PRO A 138 22.96 -9.08 -2.75
CA PRO A 138 23.26 -10.43 -3.15
C PRO A 138 21.98 -11.25 -3.33
N LEU A 139 21.87 -11.95 -4.46
CA LEU A 139 20.79 -12.91 -4.71
C LEU A 139 20.89 -14.10 -3.74
N ILE A 140 19.77 -14.78 -3.55
CA ILE A 140 19.75 -16.04 -2.80
C ILE A 140 20.29 -17.16 -3.73
N ILE A 141 21.44 -17.71 -3.38
CA ILE A 141 22.12 -18.76 -4.14
C ILE A 141 21.97 -20.08 -3.39
N THR A 142 21.25 -21.02 -4.01
CA THR A 142 21.00 -22.37 -3.47
C THR A 142 21.72 -23.48 -4.25
N SER A 143 22.09 -23.20 -5.50
CA SER A 143 22.53 -24.22 -6.47
C SER A 143 24.03 -24.52 -6.41
N ASP A 144 24.87 -23.55 -6.09
CA ASP A 144 26.32 -23.70 -6.01
C ASP A 144 26.76 -23.72 -4.55
N LYS A 145 27.30 -24.85 -4.08
CA LYS A 145 27.75 -25.01 -2.69
C LYS A 145 28.88 -24.06 -2.31
N THR A 146 29.65 -23.57 -3.28
CA THR A 146 30.79 -22.67 -3.06
C THR A 146 30.33 -21.24 -2.78
N PHE A 147 29.19 -20.84 -3.38
CA PHE A 147 28.61 -19.50 -3.26
C PHE A 147 27.26 -19.51 -2.53
N ALA A 148 26.89 -20.64 -1.92
CA ALA A 148 25.63 -20.78 -1.21
C ALA A 148 25.61 -19.84 -0.02
N ASN A 149 24.61 -18.95 0.01
CA ASN A 149 24.46 -17.94 1.04
C ASN A 149 23.12 -18.06 1.81
N VAL A 150 22.41 -19.17 1.66
CA VAL A 150 21.08 -19.36 2.25
C VAL A 150 21.09 -19.16 3.76
N GLU A 151 22.03 -19.77 4.48
CA GLU A 151 22.10 -19.69 5.95
C GLU A 151 22.30 -18.25 6.42
N GLU A 152 23.27 -17.54 5.85
CA GLU A 152 23.54 -16.12 6.13
C GLU A 152 22.29 -15.25 5.86
N ARG A 153 21.65 -15.46 4.72
CA ARG A 153 20.48 -14.69 4.27
C ARG A 153 19.23 -14.97 5.10
N THR A 154 19.08 -16.18 5.63
CA THR A 154 17.99 -16.52 6.55
C THR A 154 18.24 -16.00 7.97
N GLY A 155 19.50 -15.95 8.41
CA GLY A 155 19.89 -15.35 9.68
C GLY A 155 19.62 -13.84 9.72
N SER A 156 19.96 -13.12 8.63
CA SER A 156 19.70 -11.68 8.53
C SER A 156 18.21 -11.32 8.44
N SER A 157 17.36 -12.20 7.88
CA SER A 157 15.90 -12.05 7.98
C SER A 157 15.36 -12.22 9.42
N GLY A 158 16.10 -12.90 10.29
CA GLY A 158 15.76 -13.06 11.71
C GLY A 158 15.94 -11.77 12.50
N ASP A 159 17.07 -11.07 12.30
CA ASP A 159 17.39 -9.79 12.97
C ASP A 159 16.44 -8.65 12.56
N LEU A 160 15.83 -8.72 11.36
CA LEU A 160 14.79 -7.78 10.93
C LEU A 160 13.45 -7.96 11.67
N ARG A 161 13.25 -9.05 12.42
CA ARG A 161 12.03 -9.28 13.21
C ARG A 161 12.05 -8.61 14.59
N ASP A 162 13.23 -8.20 15.05
CA ASP A 162 13.45 -7.62 16.39
C ASP A 162 13.55 -6.08 16.37
N GLN A 163 13.27 -5.45 15.23
CA GLN A 163 13.17 -3.99 15.05
C GLN A 163 11.71 -3.54 14.96
#